data_AF-E2ZBS8-F1
#
_entry.id   AF-E2ZBS8-F1
#
_cell.length_a   1.000
_cell.length_b   1.000
_cell.length_c   1.000
_cell.angle_alpha   90.00
_cell.angle_beta   90.00
_cell.angle_gamma   90.00
#
_symmetry.space_group_name_H-M   'P 1'
#
loop_
_entity.id
_entity.type
_entity.pdbx_description
1 polymer ?
#
loop_
_entity_poly.entity_id
_entity_poly.type
_entity_poly.pdbx_seq_one_letter_code
_entity_poly.pdbx_strand_id
1 'polypeptide(L)' 'MHKDLEKVLFTQEELAARVRELGEQITKDYEGKSLLLVCILKGAVTFFCRLGQRNQASCRIRFYGLLQLR' A
#
# COMPACT_ATOMS: atom_id res chain seq x y z
N MET A 1 -24.31 -9.20 7.19
CA MET A 1 -23.25 -8.71 8.09
C MET A 1 -22.94 -7.24 7.79
N HIS A 2 -23.90 -6.33 8.01
CA HIS A 2 -23.71 -4.88 7.81
C HIS A 2 -24.49 -4.07 8.86
N LYS A 3 -24.55 -4.54 10.11
CA LYS A 3 -25.30 -3.86 11.19
C LYS A 3 -24.43 -2.91 12.05
N ASP A 4 -23.12 -2.87 11.79
CA ASP A 4 -22.13 -2.13 12.60
C ASP A 4 -21.36 -1.05 11.81
N LEU A 5 -21.79 -0.75 10.58
CA LEU A 5 -21.17 0.29 9.74
C LEU A 5 -22.03 1.56 9.80
N GLU A 6 -21.55 2.58 10.53
CA GLU A 6 -22.23 3.87 10.66
C GLU A 6 -22.24 4.65 9.35
N LYS A 7 -21.12 4.64 8.60
CA LYS A 7 -20.99 5.28 7.28
C LYS A 7 -19.78 4.74 6.51
N VAL A 8 -19.87 4.76 5.19
CA VAL A 8 -18.74 4.48 4.29
C VAL A 8 -17.93 5.77 4.15
N LEU A 9 -16.67 5.78 4.61
CA LEU A 9 -15.79 6.95 4.53
C LEU A 9 -15.13 7.11 3.16
N PHE A 10 -14.84 6.01 2.49
CA PHE A 10 -14.21 5.99 1.17
C PHE A 10 -14.78 4.84 0.36
N THR A 11 -15.18 5.10 -0.88
CA THR A 11 -15.58 4.04 -1.80
C THR A 11 -14.35 3.27 -2.29
N GLN A 12 -14.59 2.06 -2.81
CA GLN A 12 -13.51 1.24 -3.35
C GLN A 12 -12.77 1.93 -4.52
N GLU A 13 -13.50 2.74 -5.29
CA GLU A 13 -13.02 3.48 -6.45
C GLU A 13 -12.14 4.65 -6.02
N GLU A 14 -12.54 5.41 -5.00
CA GLU A 14 -11.74 6.50 -4.44
C GLU A 14 -10.42 5.98 -3.87
N LEU A 15 -10.47 4.89 -3.11
CA LEU A 15 -9.27 4.20 -2.62
C LEU A 15 -8.39 3.72 -3.77
N ALA A 16 -8.99 3.18 -4.83
CA ALA A 16 -8.24 2.74 -6.00
C ALA A 16 -7.60 3.92 -6.75
N ALA A 17 -8.29 5.05 -6.92
CA ALA A 17 -7.74 6.23 -7.56
C ALA A 17 -6.53 6.77 -6.78
N ARG A 18 -6.68 6.91 -5.46
CA ARG A 18 -5.59 7.37 -4.58
C ARG A 18 -4.37 6.48 -4.58
N VAL A 19 -4.57 5.16 -4.53
CA VAL A 19 -3.45 4.21 -4.60
C VAL A 19 -2.72 4.30 -5.94
N ARG A 20 -3.43 4.57 -7.04
CA ARG A 20 -2.81 4.74 -8.36
C ARG A 20 -1.95 6.00 -8.40
N GLU A 21 -2.49 7.13 -7.96
CA GLU A 21 -1.76 8.40 -7.88
C GLU A 21 -0.47 8.26 -7.06
N LEU A 22 -0.56 7.60 -5.90
CA LEU A 22 0.60 7.34 -5.04
C LEU A 22 1.63 6.42 -5.72
N GLY A 23 1.17 5.38 -6.43
CA GLY A 23 2.07 4.48 -7.14
C GLY A 23 2.80 5.17 -8.30
N GLU A 24 2.13 6.03 -9.05
CA GLU A 24 2.72 6.83 -10.13
C GLU A 24 3.76 7.83 -9.58
N GLN A 25 3.45 8.51 -8.47
CA GLN A 25 4.39 9.41 -7.79
C GLN A 25 5.64 8.65 -7.31
N ILE A 26 5.46 7.53 -6.61
CA ILE A 26 6.57 6.69 -6.14
C ILE A 26 7.39 6.16 -7.32
N THR A 27 6.74 5.73 -8.40
CA THR A 27 7.43 5.24 -9.58
C THR A 27 8.28 6.33 -10.21
N LYS A 28 7.77 7.56 -10.32
CA LYS A 28 8.52 8.71 -10.85
C LYS A 28 9.68 9.12 -9.94
N ASP A 29 9.46 9.20 -8.63
CA ASP A 29 10.47 9.66 -7.67
C ASP A 29 11.62 8.65 -7.48
N TYR A 30 11.34 7.37 -7.70
CA TYR A 30 12.29 6.27 -7.53
C TYR A 30 12.63 5.55 -8.84
N GLU A 31 12.35 6.17 -10.00
CA GLU A 31 12.74 5.64 -11.30
C GLU A 31 14.27 5.48 -11.35
N GLY A 32 14.74 4.26 -11.68
CA GLY A 32 16.17 3.94 -11.70
C GLY A 32 16.83 3.69 -10.33
N LYS A 33 16.07 3.71 -9.23
CA LYS A 33 16.57 3.39 -7.88
C LYS A 33 15.99 2.08 -7.35
N SER A 34 16.72 1.40 -6.46
CA SER A 34 16.23 0.21 -5.78
C SER A 34 15.20 0.59 -4.71
N LEU A 35 13.91 0.36 -5.00
CA LEU A 35 12.82 0.60 -4.05
C LEU A 35 12.76 -0.52 -3.00
N LEU A 36 12.82 -0.14 -1.73
CA LEU A 36 12.56 -1.04 -0.60
C LEU A 36 11.22 -0.64 0.02
N LEU A 37 10.19 -1.43 -0.26
CA LEU A 37 8.89 -1.20 0.37
C LEU A 37 8.79 -1.98 1.69
N VAL A 38 8.56 -1.27 2.78
CA VAL A 38 8.42 -1.81 4.14
C VAL A 38 6.95 -1.78 4.56
N CYS A 39 6.34 -2.95 4.76
CA CYS A 39 4.97 -3.06 5.26
C CYS A 39 4.96 -3.45 6.74
N ILE A 40 4.28 -2.67 7.58
CA ILE A 40 4.07 -2.98 8.99
C ILE A 40 2.77 -3.78 9.16
N LEU A 41 2.90 -5.02 9.63
CA LEU A 41 1.76 -5.92 9.85
C LEU A 41 0.96 -5.52 11.11
N LYS A 42 -0.34 -5.83 11.20
CA LYS A 42 -1.16 -6.73 10.34
C LYS A 42 -2.17 -6.00 9.43
N GLY A 43 -2.49 -4.74 9.69
CA GLY A 43 -3.57 -4.01 9.01
C GLY A 43 -3.19 -3.38 7.66
N ALA A 44 -1.92 -3.05 7.45
CA ALA A 44 -1.50 -2.35 6.24
C ALA A 44 -1.37 -3.24 4.99
N VAL A 45 -1.48 -4.57 5.15
CA VAL A 45 -1.24 -5.55 4.07
C VAL A 45 -2.20 -5.37 2.89
N THR A 46 -3.47 -5.05 3.17
CA THR A 46 -4.52 -4.91 2.14
C THR A 46 -4.29 -3.68 1.27
N PHE A 47 -3.81 -2.59 1.88
CA PHE A 47 -3.41 -1.37 1.16
C PHE A 47 -2.12 -1.61 0.37
N PHE A 48 -1.15 -2.25 1.01
CA PHE A 48 0.17 -2.51 0.44
C PHE A 48 0.11 -3.43 -0.80
N CYS A 49 -0.73 -4.45 -0.78
CA CYS A 49 -0.92 -5.34 -1.93
C CYS A 49 -1.49 -4.60 -3.15
N ARG A 50 -2.41 -3.66 -2.93
CA ARG A 50 -2.97 -2.80 -4.00
C ARG A 50 -1.94 -1.82 -4.56
N LEU A 51 -1.03 -1.32 -3.73
CA LEU A 51 0.02 -0.42 -4.14
C LEU A 51 1.13 -1.15 -4.92
N GLY A 52 1.53 -2.34 -4.45
CA GLY A 52 2.55 -3.17 -5.11
C GLY A 52 2.14 -3.66 -6.50
N GLN A 53 0.86 -3.98 -6.73
CA GLN A 53 0.36 -4.42 -8.04
C GLN A 53 0.43 -3.35 -9.14
N ARG A 54 0.52 -2.06 -8.76
CA ARG A 54 0.44 -0.93 -9.70
C ARG A 54 1.76 -0.20 -9.93
N ASN A 55 2.79 -0.53 -9.15
CA ASN A 55 4.12 0.02 -9.35
C ASN A 55 4.86 -0.79 -10.43
N GLN A 56 5.36 -0.10 -11.46
CA GLN A 56 6.16 -0.69 -12.53
C GLN A 56 7.67 -0.78 -12.18
N ALA A 57 8.08 -0.22 -11.04
CA ALA A 57 9.47 -0.25 -10.60
C ALA A 57 9.87 -1.63 -10.02
N SER A 58 11.11 -2.04 -10.28
CA SER A 58 11.74 -3.22 -9.65
C SER A 58 11.87 -3.00 -8.15
N CYS A 59 10.84 -3.39 -7.41
CA CYS A 59 10.71 -3.17 -5.98
C CYS A 59 11.01 -4.45 -5.20
N ARG A 60 11.81 -4.32 -4.14
CA ARG A 60 12.01 -5.37 -3.14
C ARG A 60 11.05 -5.14 -1.97
N ILE A 61 10.12 -6.08 -1.78
CA ILE A 61 9.11 -6.02 -0.72
C ILE A 61 9.66 -6.68 0.55
N ARG A 62 9.54 -6.01 1.70
CA ARG A 62 9.85 -6.56 3.02
C ARG A 62 8.70 -6.30 4.00
N PHE A 63 8.27 -7.35 4.68
CA PHE A 63 7.28 -7.25 5.75
C PHE A 63 8.00 -7.23 7.10
N TYR A 64 7.65 -6.27 7.96
CA TYR A 64 8.12 -6.21 9.34
C TYR A 64 6.92 -6.28 10.28
N GLY A 65 6.95 -7.21 11.23
CA GLY A 65 6.04 -7.21 12.37
C GLY A 65 6.65 -6.40 13.50
N LEU A 66 5.84 -5.58 14.19
CA LEU A 66 6.25 -4.80 15.37
C LEU A 66 6.86 -5.65 16.51
N LEU A 67 6.79 -6.99 16.42
CA LEU A 67 7.36 -7.93 17.39
C LEU A 67 8.84 -8.30 17.14
N GLN A 68 9.50 -7.76 16.11
CA GLN A 68 10.89 -8.09 15.75
C GLN A 68 11.90 -6.97 16.07
N LEU A 69 11.48 -5.89 16.74
CA LEU A 69 12.36 -4.85 17.28
C LEU A 69 12.83 -5.20 18.71
N ARG A 70 13.44 -6.38 18.88
CA ARG A 70 14.25 -6.70 20.06
C ARG A 70 15.66 -7.09 19.63
#